data_AF-A0A223KQ01-F1
#
_entry.id   AF-A0A223KQ01-F1
#
_cell.length_a   1.000
_cell.length_b   1.000
_cell.length_c   1.000
_cell.angle_alpha   90.00
_cell.angle_beta   90.00
_cell.angle_gamma   90.00
#
_symmetry.space_group_name_H-M   'P 1'
#
loop_
_entity.id
_entity.type
_entity.pdbx_description
1 polymer ?
#
loop_
_entity_poly.entity_id
_entity_poly.type
_entity_poly.pdbx_seq_one_letter_code
_entity_poly.pdbx_strand_id
1 'polypeptide(L)'
;MSKNIDDYLDRGMKGNPETKPSERREYLTQLRERIIIALTNGQVLNKKVYYPLEDLMKRYPQCHLYLDGELGYQNLSKYVRLAKANKVPFTMVDDKQFSTKIGLVLSNATAIDKENIFVEQEEFLRHLR
;
A
#
# COMPACT_ATOMS: atom_id res chain seq x y z
N MET A 1 -6.00 0.44 -29.21
CA MET A 1 -6.64 -0.24 -28.06
C MET A 1 -6.01 0.31 -26.79
N SER A 2 -6.65 1.28 -26.15
CA SER A 2 -6.13 1.95 -24.96
C SER A 2 -7.22 1.89 -23.89
N LYS A 3 -7.40 0.71 -23.31
CA LYS A 3 -8.24 0.52 -22.12
C LYS A 3 -7.29 0.22 -20.97
N ASN A 4 -7.65 0.63 -19.76
CA ASN A 4 -7.00 0.35 -18.47
C ASN A 4 -6.07 1.43 -17.89
N ILE A 5 -6.34 2.73 -18.12
CA ILE A 5 -5.72 3.80 -17.31
C ILE A 5 -6.80 4.67 -16.65
N ASP A 6 -7.93 4.90 -17.33
CA ASP A 6 -9.05 5.70 -16.80
C ASP A 6 -9.79 5.11 -15.58
N ASP A 7 -9.83 3.79 -15.34
CA ASP A 7 -10.61 3.24 -14.19
C ASP A 7 -9.97 3.51 -12.82
N TYR A 8 -8.70 3.94 -12.79
CA TYR A 8 -7.93 4.06 -11.55
C TYR A 8 -7.94 5.48 -10.98
N LEU A 9 -8.04 6.50 -11.83
CA LEU A 9 -8.20 7.91 -11.41
C LEU A 9 -9.63 8.20 -10.90
N ASP A 10 -10.63 7.44 -11.35
CA ASP A 10 -12.03 7.61 -10.91
C ASP A 10 -12.25 7.21 -9.43
N ARG A 11 -11.29 6.54 -8.78
CA ARG A 11 -11.43 5.99 -7.42
C ARG A 11 -10.73 6.75 -6.30
N GLY A 12 -10.37 8.01 -6.53
CA GLY A 12 -10.46 8.98 -5.44
C GLY A 12 -11.90 9.11 -4.89
N MET A 13 -12.92 8.58 -5.60
CA MET A 13 -14.35 8.85 -5.39
C MET A 13 -15.25 7.70 -4.89
N LYS A 14 -14.73 6.56 -4.40
CA LYS A 14 -15.55 5.71 -3.52
C LYS A 14 -15.11 5.97 -2.09
N GLY A 15 -15.92 6.79 -1.40
CA GLY A 15 -15.61 7.44 -0.14
C GLY A 15 -14.92 6.54 0.89
N ASN A 16 -14.18 7.19 1.78
CA ASN A 16 -13.49 6.52 2.88
C ASN A 16 -14.39 5.45 3.51
N PRO A 17 -13.88 4.24 3.77
CA PRO A 17 -14.65 3.19 4.43
C PRO A 17 -15.39 3.73 5.66
N GLU A 18 -16.71 3.57 5.66
CA GLU A 18 -17.61 4.24 6.61
C GLU A 18 -17.48 3.69 8.05
N THR A 19 -16.86 2.53 8.23
CA THR A 19 -16.71 1.87 9.54
C THR A 19 -15.33 1.25 9.72
N LYS A 20 -14.87 1.13 10.97
CA LYS A 20 -13.58 0.50 11.32
C LYS A 20 -13.41 -0.94 10.80
N PRO A 21 -14.44 -1.81 10.82
CA PRO A 21 -14.34 -3.12 10.18
C PRO A 21 -14.16 -3.05 8.66
N SER A 22 -14.78 -2.08 7.99
CA SER A 22 -14.59 -1.87 6.55
C SER A 22 -13.19 -1.35 6.24
N GLU A 23 -12.64 -0.43 7.05
CA GLU A 23 -11.24 0.01 6.94
C GLU A 23 -10.27 -1.16 7.01
N ARG A 24 -10.45 -2.04 8.00
CA ARG A 24 -9.56 -3.18 8.19
C ARG A 24 -9.62 -4.18 7.03
N ARG A 25 -10.77 -4.32 6.38
CA ARG A 25 -10.90 -5.17 5.18
C ARG A 25 -10.21 -4.53 3.98
N GLU A 26 -10.38 -3.22 3.79
CA GLU A 26 -9.77 -2.51 2.65
C GLU A 26 -8.24 -2.39 2.80
N TYR A 27 -7.75 -2.04 3.99
CA TYR A 27 -6.36 -1.64 4.23
C TYR A 27 -5.53 -2.71 4.93
N LEU A 28 -5.69 -3.97 4.54
CA LEU A 28 -4.85 -5.07 5.00
C LEU A 28 -4.76 -5.12 6.54
N THR A 29 -5.92 -5.11 7.21
CA THR A 29 -6.14 -5.10 8.67
C THR A 29 -5.86 -3.78 9.40
N GLN A 30 -5.45 -2.72 8.69
CA GLN A 30 -5.10 -1.42 9.28
C GLN A 30 -6.28 -0.44 9.33
N LEU A 31 -6.16 0.56 10.21
CA LEU A 31 -7.09 1.69 10.31
C LEU A 31 -6.55 2.87 9.51
N ARG A 32 -7.44 3.65 8.86
CA ARG A 32 -7.06 4.76 7.97
C ARG A 32 -6.19 5.81 8.65
N GLU A 33 -6.48 6.09 9.91
CA GLU A 33 -5.75 7.05 10.75
C GLU A 33 -4.27 6.70 10.94
N ARG A 34 -3.89 5.42 10.78
CA ARG A 34 -2.51 4.92 10.98
C ARG A 34 -1.70 4.79 9.70
N ILE A 35 -2.32 4.98 8.53
CA ILE A 35 -1.68 4.69 7.25
C ILE A 35 -0.78 5.85 6.84
N ILE A 36 0.49 5.54 6.57
CA ILE A 36 1.48 6.46 6.02
C ILE A 36 1.32 6.54 4.49
N ILE A 37 1.20 5.38 3.85
CA ILE A 37 1.01 5.24 2.41
C ILE A 37 0.35 3.88 2.09
N ALA A 38 -0.49 3.87 1.06
CA ALA A 38 -1.11 2.68 0.49
C ALA A 38 -0.86 2.65 -1.02
N LEU A 39 -0.44 1.49 -1.54
CA LEU A 39 -0.27 1.24 -2.97
C LEU A 39 -1.32 0.25 -3.45
N THR A 40 -1.84 0.48 -4.64
CA THR A 40 -2.81 -0.43 -5.26
C THR A 40 -2.14 -1.72 -5.76
N ASN A 41 -2.92 -2.75 -6.01
CA ASN A 41 -2.44 -4.01 -6.61
C ASN A 41 -1.67 -3.74 -7.91
N GLY A 42 -2.21 -2.87 -8.79
CA GLY A 42 -1.56 -2.52 -10.05
C GLY A 42 -0.20 -1.84 -9.87
N GLN A 43 -0.07 -0.97 -8.86
CA GLN A 43 1.20 -0.34 -8.51
C GLN A 43 2.21 -1.35 -7.96
N VAL A 44 1.78 -2.24 -7.06
CA VAL A 44 2.64 -3.27 -6.47
C VAL A 44 3.12 -4.28 -7.51
N LEU A 45 2.29 -4.61 -8.50
CA LEU A 45 2.62 -5.53 -9.60
C LEU A 45 3.63 -4.94 -10.60
N ASN A 46 3.98 -3.66 -10.51
CA ASN A 46 5.02 -3.08 -11.35
C ASN A 46 6.36 -3.82 -11.16
N LYS A 47 7.15 -3.96 -12.24
CA LYS A 47 8.47 -4.60 -12.16
C LYS A 47 9.46 -3.81 -11.29
N LYS A 48 9.36 -2.47 -11.34
CA LYS A 48 10.21 -1.55 -10.58
C LYS A 48 9.67 -1.31 -9.17
N VAL A 49 10.53 -0.86 -8.27
CA VAL A 49 10.16 -0.53 -6.89
C VAL A 49 9.79 0.94 -6.83
N TYR A 50 8.72 1.27 -6.09
CA TYR A 50 8.44 2.65 -5.72
C TYR A 50 9.41 3.08 -4.61
N TYR A 51 10.49 3.74 -5.03
CA TYR A 51 11.62 4.11 -4.16
C TYR A 51 11.24 5.01 -2.97
N PRO A 52 10.29 5.97 -3.05
CA PRO A 52 9.90 6.81 -1.91
C PRO A 52 9.37 6.03 -0.71
N LEU A 53 8.98 4.77 -0.89
CA LEU A 53 8.66 3.89 0.22
C LEU A 53 9.85 3.72 1.18
N GLU A 54 11.08 3.68 0.67
CA GLU A 54 12.30 3.61 1.49
C GLU A 54 12.47 4.85 2.37
N ASP A 55 12.28 6.04 1.79
CA ASP A 55 12.36 7.29 2.53
C ASP A 55 11.31 7.36 3.64
N LEU A 56 10.11 6.87 3.37
CA LEU A 56 9.06 6.75 4.39
C LEU A 56 9.44 5.76 5.50
N MET A 57 10.02 4.60 5.16
CA MET A 57 10.51 3.64 6.15
C MET A 57 11.56 4.26 7.08
N LYS A 58 12.46 5.09 6.56
CA LYS A 58 13.48 5.81 7.36
C LYS A 58 12.86 6.92 8.21
N ARG A 59 11.85 7.61 7.68
CA ARG A 59 11.17 8.73 8.37
C ARG A 59 10.28 8.26 9.52
N TYR A 60 9.69 7.06 9.42
CA TYR A 60 8.78 6.50 10.42
C TYR A 60 9.40 5.25 11.07
N PRO A 61 10.20 5.39 12.14
CA PRO A 61 10.94 4.25 12.71
C PRO A 61 10.05 3.17 13.35
N GLN A 62 8.79 3.50 13.67
CA GLN A 62 7.80 2.57 14.20
C GLN A 62 6.81 2.09 13.12
N CYS A 63 7.17 2.23 11.85
CA CYS A 63 6.33 1.74 10.77
C CYS A 63 6.36 0.21 10.65
N HIS A 64 5.28 -0.32 10.09
CA HIS A 64 5.14 -1.73 9.77
C HIS A 64 4.57 -1.87 8.36
N LEU A 65 5.13 -2.80 7.59
CA LEU A 65 4.74 -3.03 6.20
C LEU A 65 3.74 -4.20 6.11
N TYR A 66 2.55 -3.94 5.61
CA TYR A 66 1.54 -4.95 5.31
C TYR A 66 1.48 -5.18 3.81
N LEU A 67 1.45 -6.44 3.40
CA LEU A 67 1.49 -6.88 2.01
C LEU A 67 0.34 -7.83 1.75
N ASP A 68 -0.37 -7.63 0.64
CA ASP A 68 -1.42 -8.53 0.20
C ASP A 68 -0.82 -9.85 -0.31
N GLY A 69 -1.08 -10.93 0.41
CA GLY A 69 -0.59 -12.28 0.09
C GLY A 69 -1.14 -12.81 -1.24
N GLU A 70 -2.32 -12.35 -1.69
CA GLU A 70 -2.95 -12.80 -2.93
C GLU A 70 -2.12 -12.44 -4.17
N LEU A 71 -1.30 -11.40 -4.10
CA LEU A 71 -0.43 -10.96 -5.21
C LEU A 71 0.73 -11.92 -5.48
N GLY A 72 1.00 -12.86 -4.58
CA GLY A 72 2.06 -13.86 -4.72
C GLY A 72 3.46 -13.31 -4.46
N TYR A 73 4.30 -14.13 -3.82
CA TYR A 73 5.60 -13.71 -3.32
C TYR A 73 6.54 -13.10 -4.37
N GLN A 74 6.49 -13.58 -5.62
CA GLN A 74 7.33 -13.06 -6.71
C GLN A 74 7.18 -11.54 -6.88
N ASN A 75 5.96 -11.02 -6.77
CA ASN A 75 5.65 -9.60 -6.93
C ASN A 75 6.02 -8.79 -5.68
N LEU A 76 5.86 -9.39 -4.50
CA LEU A 76 6.07 -8.77 -3.20
C LEU A 76 7.54 -8.77 -2.76
N SER A 77 8.33 -9.73 -3.25
CA SER A 77 9.71 -9.98 -2.81
C SER A 77 10.60 -8.73 -2.85
N LYS A 78 10.39 -7.83 -3.82
CA LYS A 78 11.11 -6.56 -3.93
C LYS A 78 10.82 -5.61 -2.76
N TYR A 79 9.56 -5.53 -2.31
CA TYR A 79 9.17 -4.73 -1.14
C TYR A 79 9.57 -5.40 0.17
N VAL A 80 9.51 -6.74 0.25
CA VAL A 80 10.03 -7.50 1.39
C VAL A 80 11.52 -7.27 1.58
N ARG A 81 12.31 -7.29 0.49
CA ARG A 81 13.74 -6.99 0.52
C ARG A 81 14.00 -5.55 0.98
N LEU A 82 13.21 -4.59 0.51
CA LEU A 82 13.32 -3.19 0.92
C LEU A 82 13.05 -3.02 2.42
N ALA A 83 11.99 -3.65 2.94
CA ALA A 83 11.66 -3.62 4.36
C ALA A 83 12.79 -4.22 5.21
N LYS A 84 13.30 -5.40 4.81
CA LYS A 84 14.44 -6.06 5.48
C LYS A 84 15.69 -5.19 5.48
N ALA A 85 16.02 -4.55 4.36
CA ALA A 85 17.18 -3.65 4.25
C ALA A 85 17.07 -2.46 5.23
N ASN A 86 15.85 -1.96 5.45
CA ASN A 86 15.56 -0.85 6.35
C ASN A 86 15.16 -1.30 7.78
N LYS A 87 15.28 -2.61 8.09
CA LYS A 87 14.89 -3.21 9.38
C LYS A 87 13.43 -2.94 9.78
N VAL A 88 12.56 -2.77 8.79
CA VAL A 88 11.12 -2.58 8.98
C VAL A 88 10.43 -3.93 9.06
N PRO A 89 9.65 -4.20 10.13
CA PRO A 89 8.88 -5.43 10.23
C PRO A 89 7.79 -5.45 9.16
N PHE A 90 7.46 -6.65 8.68
CA PHE A 90 6.44 -6.84 7.65
C PHE A 90 5.53 -8.03 7.95
N THR A 91 4.29 -7.95 7.46
CA THR A 91 3.29 -9.02 7.57
C THR A 91 2.67 -9.25 6.20
N MET A 92 2.58 -10.52 5.79
CA MET A 92 1.72 -10.90 4.69
C MET A 92 0.31 -11.16 5.22
N VAL A 93 -0.66 -10.51 4.61
CA VAL A 93 -2.08 -10.65 4.93
C VAL A 93 -2.69 -11.54 3.86
N ASP A 94 -3.08 -12.75 4.25
CA ASP A 94 -3.81 -13.70 3.40
C ASP A 94 -5.24 -13.76 3.93
N ASP A 95 -6.12 -12.90 3.41
CA ASP A 95 -7.54 -12.91 3.77
C ASP A 95 -8.34 -13.58 2.67
N LYS A 96 -8.70 -14.85 2.87
CA LYS A 96 -9.46 -15.63 1.90
C LYS A 96 -10.93 -15.25 1.81
N GLN A 97 -11.42 -14.40 2.71
CA GLN A 97 -12.83 -14.01 2.76
C GLN A 97 -13.09 -12.69 2.04
N PHE A 98 -12.09 -11.79 2.00
CA PHE A 98 -12.24 -10.46 1.42
C PHE A 98 -11.06 -10.11 0.52
N SER A 99 -11.35 -9.80 -0.74
CA SER A 99 -10.36 -9.23 -1.66
C SER A 99 -10.35 -7.70 -1.59
N THR A 100 -9.16 -7.12 -1.65
CA THR A 100 -8.92 -5.68 -1.68
C THR A 100 -8.19 -5.27 -2.95
N LYS A 101 -8.30 -3.99 -3.31
CA LYS A 101 -7.48 -3.39 -4.39
C LYS A 101 -6.15 -2.85 -3.90
N ILE A 102 -5.86 -2.97 -2.60
CA ILE A 102 -4.65 -2.48 -1.95
C ILE A 102 -3.64 -3.61 -1.81
N GLY A 103 -2.51 -3.46 -2.48
CA GLY A 103 -1.48 -4.50 -2.52
C GLY A 103 -0.44 -4.36 -1.40
N LEU A 104 -0.32 -3.15 -0.86
CA LEU A 104 0.68 -2.79 0.15
C LEU A 104 0.20 -1.61 0.97
N VAL A 105 0.37 -1.69 2.29
CA VAL A 105 0.17 -0.59 3.24
C VAL A 105 1.40 -0.45 4.12
N LEU A 106 1.93 0.76 4.21
CA LEU A 106 2.86 1.13 5.28
C LEU A 106 2.05 1.88 6.34
N SER A 107 1.97 1.32 7.54
CA SER A 107 1.29 1.97 8.67
C SER A 107 2.26 2.29 9.80
N ASN A 108 1.84 3.20 10.68
CA ASN A 108 2.53 3.53 11.91
C ASN A 108 1.83 2.88 13.10
N ALA A 109 2.56 2.68 14.21
CA ALA A 109 1.98 2.15 15.44
C ALA A 109 0.86 3.06 16.01
N THR A 110 0.99 4.38 15.83
CA THR A 110 0.04 5.39 16.31
C THR A 110 -0.68 6.09 15.16
N ALA A 111 -1.82 6.73 15.46
CA ALA A 111 -2.52 7.58 14.52
C ALA A 111 -1.64 8.76 14.07
N ILE A 112 -1.71 9.06 12.78
CA ILE A 112 -1.01 10.17 12.10
C ILE A 112 -1.96 11.00 11.22
N ASP A 113 -3.19 10.54 11.02
CA ASP A 113 -4.31 11.26 10.36
C ASP A 113 -3.92 11.94 9.05
N LYS A 114 -3.12 11.25 8.23
CA LYS A 114 -2.64 11.79 6.97
C LYS A 114 -3.78 11.91 5.96
N GLU A 115 -4.01 13.12 5.43
CA GLU A 115 -5.11 13.38 4.48
C GLU A 115 -4.98 12.58 3.19
N ASN A 116 -3.78 12.54 2.58
CA ASN A 116 -3.53 11.76 1.39
C ASN A 116 -2.57 10.57 1.67
N ILE A 117 -3.09 9.36 1.50
CA ILE A 117 -2.34 8.12 1.67
C ILE A 117 -2.09 7.38 0.36
N PHE A 118 -2.75 7.79 -0.72
CA PHE A 118 -2.61 7.14 -2.02
C PHE A 118 -1.58 7.89 -2.87
N VAL A 119 -0.98 7.15 -3.80
CA VAL A 119 -0.05 7.72 -4.77
C VAL A 119 -0.74 7.79 -6.11
N GLU A 120 -0.82 9.00 -6.66
CA GLU A 120 -1.33 9.23 -8.01
C GLU A 120 -0.46 8.50 -9.04
N GLN A 121 -1.06 8.03 -10.13
CA GLN A 121 -0.36 7.23 -11.13
C GLN A 121 0.85 7.96 -11.73
N GLU A 122 0.73 9.27 -12.01
CA GLU A 122 1.83 10.07 -12.53
C GLU A 122 2.99 10.19 -11.54
N GLU A 123 2.69 10.45 -10.27
CA GLU A 123 3.70 10.54 -9.21
C GLU A 123 4.39 9.19 -9.00
N PHE A 124 3.61 8.11 -9.02
CA PHE A 124 4.11 6.76 -8.90
C PHE A 124 5.15 6.46 -9.99
N LEU A 125 4.80 6.71 -11.26
CA LEU A 125 5.67 6.44 -12.42
C LEU A 125 6.97 7.26 -12.38
N ARG A 126 6.93 8.51 -11.91
CA ARG A 126 8.11 9.39 -11.79
C ARG A 126 9.17 8.84 -10.83
N HIS A 127 8.77 8.03 -9.86
CA HIS A 127 9.65 7.57 -8.78
C HIS A 127 9.96 6.06 -8.82
N LEU A 128 9.62 5.39 -9.93
CA LEU A 128 9.98 3.99 -10.14
C LEU A 128 11.48 3.84 -10.40
N ARG A 129 12.15 3.01 -9.61
CA ARG A 129 13.55 2.64 -9.78
C ARG A 129 13.72 1.13 -9.93
#